data_AF-L7MGE8-F1
#
_entry.id   AF-L7MGE8-F1
#
_cell.length_a   1.000
_cell.length_b   1.000
_cell.length_c   1.000
_cell.angle_alpha   90.00
_cell.angle_beta   90.00
_cell.angle_gamma   90.00
#
_symmetry.space_group_name_H-M   'P 1'
#
loop_
_entity.id
_entity.type
_entity.pdbx_description
1 polymer ?
#
loop_
_entity_poly.entity_id
_entity_poly.type
_entity_poly.pdbx_seq_one_letter_code
_entity_poly.pdbx_strand_id
1 'polypeptide(L)'
;GYAPRFEELKRQILGQLPNATVTGAVGRKQSFEVEINGVKVFSKLEKKAFPDFGEVVQKALEASNGKEVKPCEGVGSRCTIL
;
A
#
# COMPACT_ATOMS: atom_id res chain seq x y z
N GLY A 1 2.86 -13.55 7.49
CA GLY A 1 1.51 -13.59 6.89
C GLY A 1 1.12 -12.21 6.39
N TYR A 2 0.22 -12.11 5.41
CA TYR A 2 -0.22 -10.83 4.83
C TYR A 2 -1.23 -10.08 5.72
N ALA A 3 -2.07 -10.80 6.46
CA ALA A 3 -3.09 -10.24 7.35
C ALA A 3 -2.53 -9.25 8.41
N PRO A 4 -1.54 -9.61 9.25
CA PRO A 4 -1.05 -8.68 10.29
C PRO A 4 -0.40 -7.42 9.70
N ARG A 5 0.25 -7.55 8.54
CA ARG A 5 0.84 -6.42 7.80
C ARG A 5 -0.23 -5.47 7.26
N PHE A 6 -1.33 -6.01 6.77
CA PHE A 6 -2.47 -5.22 6.30
C PHE A 6 -3.13 -4.47 7.46
N GLU A 7 -3.33 -5.12 8.60
CA GLU A 7 -3.90 -4.49 9.79
C GLU A 7 -3.02 -3.35 10.34
N GLU A 8 -1.70 -3.55 10.39
CA GLU A 8 -0.74 -2.53 10.79
C GLU A 8 -0.81 -1.29 9.86
N LEU A 9 -0.77 -1.52 8.55
CA LEU A 9 -0.90 -0.45 7.56
C LEU A 9 -2.22 0.29 7.71
N LYS A 10 -3.32 -0.45 7.85
CA LYS A 10 -4.65 0.12 8.07
C LYS A 10 -4.70 1.00 9.31
N ARG A 11 -4.10 0.56 10.43
CA ARG A 11 -4.01 1.37 11.65
C ARG A 11 -3.22 2.66 11.43
N GLN A 12 -2.06 2.61 10.76
CA GLN A 12 -1.27 3.80 10.48
C GLN A 12 -2.02 4.80 9.58
N ILE A 13 -2.67 4.30 8.52
CA ILE A 13 -3.46 5.15 7.62
C ILE A 13 -4.64 5.77 8.38
N LEU A 14 -5.41 4.99 9.14
CA LEU A 14 -6.54 5.52 9.93
C LEU A 14 -6.09 6.51 11.01
N GLY A 15 -4.88 6.33 11.55
CA GLY A 15 -4.30 7.26 12.51
C GLY A 15 -3.98 8.63 11.92
N GLN A 16 -3.54 8.69 10.65
CA GLN A 16 -3.28 9.96 9.96
C GLN A 16 -4.50 10.51 9.21
N LEU A 17 -5.34 9.62 8.69
CA LEU A 17 -6.50 9.90 7.86
C LEU A 17 -7.70 9.11 8.39
N PRO A 18 -8.40 9.61 9.42
CA PRO A 18 -9.59 8.95 9.95
C PRO A 18 -10.73 8.87 8.92
N ASN A 19 -10.71 9.73 7.90
CA ASN A 19 -11.67 9.74 6.80
C ASN A 19 -11.33 8.76 5.67
N ALA A 20 -10.15 8.13 5.68
CA ALA A 20 -9.73 7.20 4.63
C ALA A 20 -10.34 5.80 4.86
N THR A 21 -10.95 5.25 3.81
CA THR A 21 -11.44 3.87 3.84
C THR A 21 -10.36 2.93 3.32
N VAL A 22 -9.75 2.16 4.24
CA VAL A 22 -8.75 1.14 3.88
C VAL A 22 -9.43 -0.23 3.78
N THR A 23 -9.54 -0.73 2.55
CA THR A 23 -10.13 -2.02 2.24
C THR A 23 -9.06 -2.99 1.75
N GLY A 24 -9.07 -4.21 2.26
CA GLY A 24 -8.13 -5.26 1.86
C GLY A 24 -8.91 -6.37 1.16
N ALA A 25 -8.69 -6.54 -0.13
CA ALA A 25 -9.23 -7.67 -0.87
C ALA A 25 -8.15 -8.75 -1.00
N VAL A 26 -8.53 -10.01 -0.77
CA VAL A 26 -7.64 -11.15 -1.07
C VAL A 26 -7.70 -11.38 -2.58
N GLY A 27 -6.74 -10.80 -3.30
CA GLY A 27 -6.62 -10.96 -4.75
C GLY A 27 -6.02 -12.32 -5.16
N ARG A 28 -5.40 -12.36 -6.35
CA ARG A 28 -4.65 -13.55 -6.82
C ARG A 28 -3.58 -13.96 -5.80
N LYS A 29 -3.37 -15.27 -5.65
CA LYS A 29 -2.30 -15.84 -4.81
C LYS A 29 -0.96 -15.12 -5.13
N GLN A 30 -0.28 -14.64 -4.09
CA GLN A 30 1.01 -13.94 -4.12
C GLN A 30 1.05 -12.49 -4.64
N SER A 31 -0.06 -11.91 -5.09
CA SER A 31 -0.12 -10.50 -5.48
C SER A 31 -0.39 -9.57 -4.30
N PHE A 32 0.18 -8.36 -4.33
CA PHE A 32 -0.13 -7.28 -3.40
C PHE A 32 -0.16 -5.98 -4.17
N GLU A 33 -1.33 -5.38 -4.27
CA GLU A 33 -1.57 -4.17 -5.05
C GLU A 33 -2.14 -3.12 -4.10
N VAL A 34 -1.65 -1.90 -4.22
CA VAL A 34 -2.12 -0.77 -3.41
C VAL A 34 -2.70 0.25 -4.37
N GLU A 35 -3.93 0.64 -4.10
CA GLU A 35 -4.68 1.61 -4.87
C GLU A 35 -5.17 2.71 -3.92
N ILE A 36 -4.99 3.96 -4.32
CA ILE A 36 -5.36 5.14 -3.54
C ILE A 36 -6.22 6.02 -4.44
N ASN A 37 -7.46 6.27 -4.02
CA ASN A 37 -8.42 7.08 -4.78
C ASN A 37 -8.65 6.58 -6.23
N GLY A 38 -8.65 5.25 -6.42
CA GLY A 38 -8.80 4.63 -7.74
C GLY A 38 -7.54 4.65 -8.62
N VAL A 39 -6.42 5.16 -8.12
CA VAL A 39 -5.12 5.18 -8.82
C VAL A 39 -4.20 4.12 -8.22
N LYS A 40 -3.72 3.20 -9.06
CA LYS A 40 -2.79 2.16 -8.65
C LYS A 40 -1.43 2.77 -8.32
N VAL A 41 -1.09 2.83 -7.04
CA VAL A 41 0.17 3.42 -6.57
C VAL A 41 1.27 2.39 -6.43
N PHE A 42 0.92 1.11 -6.27
CA PHE A 42 1.92 0.07 -6.10
C PHE A 42 1.45 -1.28 -6.64
N SER A 43 2.40 -2.01 -7.20
CA SER A 43 2.21 -3.34 -7.77
C SER A 43 3.37 -4.24 -7.36
N LYS A 44 3.11 -5.17 -6.43
CA LYS A 44 4.10 -6.16 -6.00
C LYS A 44 4.53 -7.08 -7.14
N LEU A 45 3.67 -7.34 -8.13
CA LEU A 45 4.04 -8.17 -9.28
C LEU A 45 5.14 -7.52 -10.12
N GLU A 46 5.08 -6.21 -10.30
CA GLU A 46 6.14 -5.46 -11.00
C GLU A 46 7.41 -5.38 -10.16
N LYS A 47 7.27 -5.12 -8.86
CA LYS A 47 8.41 -4.84 -7.98
C LYS A 47 9.04 -6.05 -7.30
N LYS A 48 8.36 -7.20 -7.32
CA LYS A 48 8.73 -8.43 -6.60
C LYS A 48 9.05 -8.19 -5.11
N ALA A 49 8.41 -7.19 -4.49
CA ALA A 49 8.70 -6.77 -3.12
C ALA A 49 7.46 -6.12 -2.50
N PHE A 50 7.44 -6.05 -1.16
CA PHE A 50 6.35 -5.38 -0.46
C PHE A 50 6.56 -3.86 -0.50
N PRO A 51 5.47 -3.07 -0.55
CA PRO A 51 5.59 -1.63 -0.40
C PRO A 51 6.04 -1.29 1.01
N ASP A 52 6.77 -0.19 1.15
CA ASP A 52 7.07 0.36 2.47
C ASP A 52 5.81 0.98 3.09
N PHE A 53 5.50 0.61 4.34
CA PHE A 53 4.29 1.07 5.02
C PHE A 53 4.29 2.58 5.23
N GLY A 54 5.44 3.17 5.57
CA GLY A 54 5.56 4.61 5.77
C GLY A 54 5.31 5.38 4.49
N GLU A 55 5.87 4.89 3.37
CA GLU A 55 5.69 5.51 2.07
C GLU A 55 4.24 5.42 1.59
N VAL A 56 3.56 4.29 1.79
CA VAL A 56 2.13 4.15 1.45
C VAL A 56 1.26 5.11 2.26
N VAL A 57 1.54 5.30 3.55
CA VAL A 57 0.80 6.24 4.40
C VAL A 57 1.04 7.68 3.94
N GLN A 58 2.28 8.06 3.64
CA GLN A 58 2.57 9.39 3.08
C GLN A 58 1.85 9.61 1.75
N LYS A 59 1.85 8.61 0.85
CA LYS A 59 1.13 8.71 -0.43
C LYS A 59 -0.37 8.82 -0.26
N ALA A 60 -0.95 8.10 0.71
CA ALA A 60 -2.36 8.24 1.05
C ALA A 60 -2.67 9.66 1.56
N LEU A 61 -1.79 10.24 2.37
CA LEU A 61 -1.91 11.61 2.87
C LEU A 61 -1.81 12.65 1.77
N GLU A 62 -0.83 12.50 0.87
CA GLU A 62 -0.65 13.35 -0.30
C GLU A 62 -1.89 13.28 -1.21
N ALA A 63 -2.36 12.08 -1.52
CA ALA A 63 -3.56 11.86 -2.34
C ALA A 63 -4.81 12.47 -1.69
N SER A 64 -4.97 12.31 -0.38
CA SER A 64 -6.09 12.90 0.35
C SER A 64 -6.03 14.43 0.43
N ASN A 65 -4.85 15.03 0.29
CA ASN A 65 -4.67 16.49 0.20
C ASN A 65 -4.90 17.02 -1.23
N GLY A 66 -5.24 16.15 -2.19
CA GLY A 66 -5.38 16.53 -3.60
C GLY A 66 -4.03 16.72 -4.32
N LYS A 67 -2.93 16.22 -3.76
CA LYS A 67 -1.64 16.18 -4.46
C LYS A 67 -1.60 14.99 -5.41
N GLU A 68 -0.74 15.11 -6.42
CA GLU A 68 -0.53 14.07 -7.44
C GLU A 68 -0.10 12.75 -6.79
N VAL A 69 -0.89 11.71 -7.01
CA VAL A 69 -0.66 10.39 -6.43
C VAL A 69 0.47 9.71 -7.20
N LYS A 70 1.69 9.81 -6.69
CA LYS A 70 2.85 9.17 -7.32
C LYS A 70 2.96 7.69 -6.94
N PRO A 71 3.41 6.81 -7.84
CA PRO A 71 3.64 5.42 -7.52
C PRO A 71 4.72 5.29 -6.44
N CYS A 72 4.53 4.42 -5.45
CA CYS A 72 5.50 4.21 -4.38
C CYS A 72 6.74 3.52 -4.97
N GLU A 73 7.93 4.07 -4.74
CA GLU A 73 9.21 3.53 -5.21
C GLU A 73 9.90 2.61 -4.21
N GLY A 74 9.70 2.86 -2.92
CA GLY A 74 10.23 2.13 -1.78
C GLY A 74 9.75 0.68 -1.75
N VAL A 75 10.70 -0.22 -1.94
CA VAL A 75 10.51 -1.67 -1.85
C VAL A 75 11.14 -2.20 -0.56
N GLY A 76 10.29 -2.69 0.34
CA GLY A 76 10.70 -3.48 1.49
C GLY A 76 11.04 -4.91 1.06
N SER A 77 12.26 -5.33 1.41
CA SER A 77 12.86 -6.68 1.33
C SER A 77 12.44 -7.58 0.15
N ARG A 78 13.40 -7.89 -0.73
CA ARG A 78 13.30 -8.85 -1.85
C ARG A 78 12.42 -10.06 -1.51
N CYS A 79 11.32 -10.25 -2.24
CA CYS A 79 10.63 -11.53 -2.22
C CYS A 79 11.37 -12.49 -3.14
N THR A 80 12.09 -13.46 -2.57
CA THR A 80 12.59 -14.61 -3.32
C THR A 80 11.39 -15.46 -3.74
N ILE A 81 11.15 -15.58 -5.03
CA ILE A 81 10.30 -16.63 -5.59
C ILE A 81 11.21 -17.86 -5.64
N LEU A 82 10.96 -18.85 -4.78
CA LEU A 82 11.52 -20.20 -4.94
C LEU A 82 10.75 -20.93 -6.04
#